data_AF-A0AAE0EPY7-F1
#
_entry.id   AF-A0AAE0EPY7-F1
#
_cell.length_a   1.000
_cell.length_b   1.000
_cell.length_c   1.000
_cell.angle_alpha   90.00
_cell.angle_beta   90.00
_cell.angle_gamma   90.00
#
_symmetry.space_group_name_H-M   'P 1'
#
loop_
_entity.id
_entity.type
_entity.pdbx_description
1 polymer ?
#
loop_
_entity_poly.entity_id
_entity_poly.type
_entity_poly.pdbx_seq_one_letter_code
_entity_poly.pdbx_strand_id
1 'polypeptide(L)'
;MQSTPGSRGSPEPASKGLQGTPTALLREEVIALRLCTGPMFTKSNPLLRQVLSGTEFAGNRYVNTIVAIYSGILKLSKIQRAVKGGVKMAFMSTITRKEVALQYAESADEGNAAFVFEMQMGMVDRGADISPFSQYPREKQLVFAPLTGMEVVGVPRVKGESVELLLP
;
A
#
# COMPACT_ATOMS: atom_id res chain seq x y z
N MET A 1 15.39 -5.10 -60.35
CA MET A 1 16.02 -5.98 -59.33
C MET A 1 17.14 -5.20 -58.67
N GLN A 2 17.31 -5.37 -57.36
CA GLN A 2 18.32 -4.77 -56.45
C GLN A 2 17.91 -3.39 -55.88
N SER A 3 17.05 -3.31 -54.86
CA SER A 3 17.29 -3.50 -53.40
C SER A 3 18.24 -2.46 -52.79
N THR A 4 17.67 -1.38 -52.24
CA THR A 4 18.36 -0.46 -51.32
C THR A 4 18.54 -1.12 -49.94
N PRO A 5 19.67 -0.90 -49.24
CA PRO A 5 19.89 -1.49 -47.92
C PRO A 5 19.18 -0.67 -46.85
N GLY A 6 18.37 -1.35 -46.02
CA GLY A 6 17.73 -0.77 -44.85
C GLY A 6 18.74 -0.22 -43.86
N SER A 7 18.61 1.08 -43.55
CA SER A 7 19.31 1.72 -42.46
C SER A 7 18.80 1.13 -41.14
N ARG A 8 19.71 0.44 -40.45
CA ARG A 8 19.53 -0.20 -39.14
C ARG A 8 18.88 0.77 -38.16
N GLY A 9 17.76 0.34 -37.57
CA GLY A 9 17.19 0.98 -36.39
C GLY A 9 18.24 1.04 -35.30
N SER A 10 18.46 2.24 -34.77
CA SER A 10 19.19 2.46 -33.53
C SER A 10 18.59 1.57 -32.44
N PRO A 11 19.39 0.91 -31.58
CA PRO A 11 18.85 0.13 -30.50
C PRO A 11 18.08 1.07 -29.56
N GLU A 12 16.79 0.81 -29.45
CA GLU A 12 15.90 1.35 -28.44
C GLU A 12 16.59 1.22 -27.07
N PRO A 13 16.73 2.29 -26.27
CA PRO A 13 17.39 2.19 -24.99
C PRO A 13 16.54 1.29 -24.10
N ALA A 14 17.04 0.07 -23.85
CA ALA A 14 16.50 -0.87 -22.89
C ALA A 14 16.10 -0.10 -21.64
N SER A 15 14.80 -0.11 -21.34
CA SER A 15 14.23 0.51 -20.16
C SER A 15 15.00 -0.01 -18.96
N LYS A 16 15.87 0.84 -18.39
CA LYS A 16 16.51 0.56 -17.11
C LYS A 16 15.37 0.45 -16.12
N GLY A 17 14.94 -0.79 -15.87
CA GLY A 17 14.00 -1.13 -14.81
C GLY A 17 14.48 -0.41 -13.57
N LEU A 18 13.68 0.57 -13.13
CA LEU A 18 13.98 1.37 -11.97
C LEU A 18 14.10 0.36 -10.82
N GLN A 19 15.30 0.04 -10.35
CA GLN A 19 15.46 -0.88 -9.22
C GLN A 19 14.93 -0.15 -7.99
N GLY A 20 13.93 -0.73 -7.31
CA GLY A 20 13.37 -0.16 -6.09
C GLY A 20 14.39 -0.26 -4.97
N THR A 21 14.75 0.85 -4.35
CA THR A 21 15.43 0.82 -3.05
C THR A 21 14.49 0.15 -2.04
N PRO A 22 14.92 -0.91 -1.33
CA PRO A 22 14.08 -1.59 -0.35
C PRO A 22 13.60 -0.62 0.73
N THR A 23 12.30 -0.61 1.01
CA THR A 23 11.74 0.17 2.12
C THR A 23 12.29 -0.39 3.44
N ALA A 24 13.00 0.45 4.19
CA ALA A 24 13.62 0.05 5.45
C ALA A 24 12.56 -0.35 6.49
N LEU A 25 12.90 -1.33 7.34
CA LEU A 25 12.09 -1.68 8.49
C LEU A 25 12.13 -0.57 9.55
N LEU A 26 10.98 -0.29 10.14
CA LEU A 26 10.87 0.59 11.30
C LEU A 26 11.40 -0.13 12.55
N ARG A 27 11.83 0.64 13.56
CA ARG A 27 12.34 0.10 14.83
C ARG A 27 11.31 -0.80 15.50
N GLU A 28 10.04 -0.41 15.45
CA GLU A 28 8.90 -1.11 16.03
C GLU A 28 8.69 -2.46 15.36
N GLU A 29 8.83 -2.52 14.04
CA GLU A 29 8.72 -3.76 13.26
C GLU A 29 9.87 -4.70 13.60
N VAL A 30 11.11 -4.21 13.73
CA VAL A 30 12.26 -5.03 14.13
C VAL A 30 12.07 -5.61 15.54
N ILE A 31 11.62 -4.79 16.49
CA ILE A 31 11.34 -5.24 17.86
C ILE A 31 10.21 -6.27 17.85
N ALA A 32 9.11 -5.99 17.14
CA ALA A 32 7.95 -6.86 17.08
C ALA A 32 8.27 -8.20 16.39
N LEU A 33 9.04 -8.20 15.31
CA LEU A 33 9.52 -9.40 14.63
C LEU A 33 10.41 -10.27 15.54
N ARG A 34 11.32 -9.65 16.31
CA ARG A 34 12.12 -10.39 17.31
C ARG A 34 11.25 -10.99 18.41
N LEU A 35 10.25 -10.24 18.89
CA LEU A 35 9.30 -10.73 19.89
C LEU A 35 8.42 -11.86 19.33
N CYS A 36 8.06 -11.81 18.04
CA CYS A 36 7.27 -12.83 17.34
C CYS A 36 7.94 -14.20 17.32
N THR A 37 9.27 -14.25 17.27
CA THR A 37 10.05 -15.50 17.38
C THR A 37 10.40 -15.85 18.82
N GLY A 38 10.23 -14.91 19.75
CA GLY A 38 10.59 -15.05 21.15
C GLY A 38 9.36 -15.27 22.06
N PRO A 39 9.35 -14.69 23.27
CA PRO A 39 8.36 -15.03 24.31
C PRO A 39 6.93 -14.56 24.02
N MET A 40 6.69 -13.80 22.96
CA MET A 40 5.36 -13.31 22.59
C MET A 40 4.57 -14.28 21.70
N PHE A 41 5.23 -15.21 20.98
CA PHE A 41 4.55 -16.24 20.17
C PHE A 41 3.53 -17.05 20.98
N THR A 42 3.87 -17.35 22.24
CA THR A 42 3.05 -18.11 23.18
C THR A 42 1.86 -17.31 23.72
N LYS A 43 1.83 -15.98 23.52
CA LYS A 43 0.75 -15.09 23.95
C LYS A 43 -0.14 -14.65 22.79
N SER A 44 0.45 -14.21 21.68
CA SER A 44 -0.29 -13.70 20.53
C SER A 44 -1.02 -14.81 19.76
N ASN A 45 -0.42 -15.98 19.59
CA ASN A 45 -1.00 -17.01 18.73
C ASN A 45 -2.21 -17.71 19.34
N PRO A 46 -2.22 -18.07 20.64
CA PRO A 46 -3.44 -18.55 21.29
C PRO A 46 -4.57 -17.50 21.24
N LEU A 47 -4.23 -16.21 21.39
CA LEU A 47 -5.20 -15.12 21.27
C LEU A 47 -5.80 -15.05 19.87
N LEU A 48 -4.98 -15.11 18.81
CA LEU A 48 -5.46 -15.13 17.43
C LEU A 48 -6.37 -16.33 17.15
N ARG A 49 -6.10 -17.50 17.76
CA ARG A 49 -6.98 -18.67 17.66
C ARG A 49 -8.29 -18.50 18.44
N GLN A 50 -8.25 -17.84 19.59
CA GLN A 50 -9.43 -17.60 20.42
C GLN A 50 -10.36 -16.53 19.85
N VAL A 51 -9.82 -15.51 19.17
CA VAL A 51 -10.63 -14.53 18.43
C VAL A 51 -11.50 -15.22 17.37
N LEU A 52 -10.99 -16.28 16.72
CA LEU A 52 -11.75 -17.06 15.75
C LEU A 52 -12.81 -17.96 16.39
N SER A 53 -12.65 -18.35 17.66
CA SER A 53 -13.64 -19.14 18.40
C SER A 53 -14.71 -18.28 19.10
N GLY A 54 -14.69 -16.96 18.93
CA GLY A 54 -15.71 -16.05 19.49
C GLY A 54 -15.67 -15.91 21.01
N THR A 55 -14.60 -16.38 21.66
CA THR A 55 -14.44 -16.32 23.12
C THR A 55 -13.90 -14.96 23.55
N GLU A 56 -14.54 -14.32 24.53
CA GLU A 56 -14.04 -13.06 25.10
C GLU A 56 -12.69 -13.25 25.79
N PHE A 57 -11.73 -12.37 25.51
CA PHE A 57 -10.38 -12.45 26.04
C PHE A 57 -10.19 -11.44 27.17
N ALA A 58 -10.00 -11.94 28.39
CA ALA A 58 -9.63 -11.13 29.55
C ALA A 58 -8.11 -10.85 29.53
N GLY A 59 -7.68 -9.82 28.80
CA GLY A 59 -6.26 -9.42 28.72
C GLY A 59 -5.91 -8.47 27.58
N ASN A 60 -4.64 -8.08 27.49
CA ASN A 60 -4.16 -7.26 26.39
C ASN A 60 -4.24 -8.06 25.08
N ARG A 61 -4.85 -7.47 24.05
CA ARG A 61 -5.05 -8.10 22.73
C ARG A 61 -3.83 -8.02 21.81
N TYR A 62 -2.75 -7.37 22.26
CA TYR A 62 -1.49 -7.22 21.53
C TYR A 62 -1.66 -6.67 20.10
N VAL A 63 -2.74 -5.91 19.86
CA VAL A 63 -3.15 -5.44 18.53
C VAL A 63 -2.00 -4.72 17.83
N ASN A 64 -1.38 -3.75 18.51
CA ASN A 64 -0.27 -2.97 17.94
C ASN A 64 0.96 -3.85 17.62
N THR A 65 1.25 -4.86 18.44
CA THR A 65 2.37 -5.78 18.19
C THR A 65 2.09 -6.67 16.98
N ILE A 66 0.87 -7.22 16.88
CA ILE A 66 0.44 -8.07 15.76
C ILE A 66 0.48 -7.27 14.45
N VAL A 67 0.01 -6.02 14.49
CA VAL A 67 0.04 -5.07 13.37
C VAL A 67 1.49 -4.79 12.93
N ALA A 68 2.40 -4.54 13.86
CA ALA A 68 3.82 -4.33 13.55
C ALA A 68 4.51 -5.58 12.98
N ILE A 69 4.16 -6.78 13.47
CA ILE A 69 4.65 -8.05 12.91
C ILE A 69 4.19 -8.22 11.47
N TYR A 70 2.90 -8.01 11.21
CA TYR A 70 2.32 -8.14 9.86
C TYR A 70 3.00 -7.18 8.88
N SER A 71 3.16 -5.91 9.26
CA SER A 71 3.88 -4.92 8.44
C SER A 71 5.34 -5.33 8.17
N GLY A 72 6.05 -5.81 9.19
CA GLY A 72 7.42 -6.30 9.06
C GLY A 72 7.54 -7.51 8.13
N ILE A 73 6.59 -8.46 8.19
CA ILE A 73 6.53 -9.62 7.29
C ILE A 73 6.31 -9.17 5.85
N LEU A 74 5.37 -8.25 5.59
CA LEU A 74 5.13 -7.71 4.25
C LEU A 74 6.40 -7.09 3.66
N LYS A 75 7.13 -6.30 4.44
CA LYS A 75 8.41 -5.68 4.00
C LYS A 75 9.55 -6.69 3.80
N LEU A 76 9.53 -7.82 4.52
CA LEU A 76 10.55 -8.88 4.43
C LEU A 76 10.23 -9.99 3.44
N SER A 77 9.00 -10.06 2.91
CA SER A 77 8.56 -11.11 1.99
C SER A 77 9.28 -11.00 0.64
N LYS A 78 10.51 -11.52 0.60
CA LYS A 78 11.39 -11.59 -0.60
C LYS A 78 10.94 -12.66 -1.61
N ILE A 79 9.88 -13.42 -1.32
CA ILE A 79 9.33 -14.45 -2.22
C ILE A 79 8.58 -13.80 -3.38
N GLN A 80 7.95 -12.65 -3.15
CA GLN A 80 7.42 -11.83 -4.24
C GLN A 80 8.53 -10.97 -4.82
N ARG A 81 8.44 -10.67 -6.13
CA ARG A 81 9.32 -9.69 -6.78
C ARG A 81 9.38 -8.43 -5.92
N ALA A 82 10.56 -7.82 -5.82
CA ALA A 82 10.71 -6.55 -5.12
C ALA A 82 9.79 -5.51 -5.78
N VAL A 83 8.70 -5.17 -5.10
CA VAL A 83 7.75 -4.15 -5.53
C VAL A 83 8.21 -2.78 -5.05
N LYS A 84 8.03 -1.74 -5.87
CA LYS A 84 8.17 -0.36 -5.38
C LYS A 84 6.87 0.00 -4.71
N GLY A 85 6.92 0.34 -3.44
CA GLY A 85 5.68 0.50 -2.70
C GLY A 85 5.86 0.77 -1.22
N GLY A 86 4.75 0.75 -0.51
CA GLY A 86 4.71 1.02 0.92
C GLY A 86 3.52 0.34 1.59
N VAL A 87 3.51 0.43 2.91
CA VAL A 87 2.41 -0.06 3.75
C VAL A 87 1.76 1.14 4.42
N LYS A 88 0.44 1.31 4.25
CA LYS A 88 -0.30 2.35 4.95
C LYS A 88 -0.66 1.86 6.34
N MET A 89 -0.12 2.50 7.37
CA MET A 89 -0.32 2.08 8.76
C MET A 89 -1.74 2.33 9.30
N ALA A 90 -2.41 3.36 8.79
CA ALA A 90 -3.78 3.72 9.15
C ALA A 90 -4.78 3.19 8.10
N PHE A 91 -6.08 3.34 8.39
CA PHE A 91 -7.11 3.14 7.36
C PHE A 91 -6.83 4.02 6.16
N MET A 92 -7.00 3.46 4.97
CA MET A 92 -6.85 4.20 3.73
C MET A 92 -8.23 4.53 3.19
N SER A 93 -8.60 5.80 3.30
CA SER A 93 -9.79 6.35 2.65
C SER A 93 -9.49 6.59 1.18
N THR A 94 -10.31 6.03 0.30
CA THR A 94 -10.20 6.22 -1.14
C THR A 94 -11.55 6.57 -1.73
N ILE A 95 -11.54 7.27 -2.86
CA ILE A 95 -12.75 7.78 -3.50
C ILE A 95 -12.78 7.29 -4.94
N THR A 96 -13.92 6.77 -5.37
CA THR A 96 -14.12 6.28 -6.74
C THR A 96 -14.29 7.42 -7.77
N ARG A 97 -14.58 8.64 -7.31
CA ARG A 97 -14.76 9.82 -8.16
C ARG A 97 -13.50 10.69 -8.19
N LYS A 98 -12.83 10.75 -9.34
CA LYS A 98 -11.59 11.52 -9.54
C LYS A 98 -11.71 12.99 -9.11
N GLU A 99 -12.84 13.63 -9.40
CA GLU A 99 -13.12 15.03 -9.06
C GLU A 99 -12.99 15.31 -7.55
N VAL A 100 -13.53 14.42 -6.73
CA VAL A 100 -13.51 14.57 -5.26
C VAL A 100 -12.09 14.33 -4.74
N ALA A 101 -11.38 13.34 -5.28
CA ALA A 101 -9.99 13.08 -4.91
C ALA A 101 -9.07 14.29 -5.20
N LEU A 102 -9.30 14.99 -6.32
CA LEU A 102 -8.58 16.20 -6.67
C LEU A 102 -8.87 17.35 -5.69
N GLN A 103 -10.11 17.52 -5.24
CA GLN A 103 -10.47 18.54 -4.24
C GLN A 103 -9.68 18.36 -2.92
N TYR A 104 -9.51 17.12 -2.47
CA TYR A 104 -8.69 16.82 -1.28
C TYR A 104 -7.19 17.11 -1.50
N ALA A 105 -6.70 16.95 -2.74
CA ALA A 105 -5.32 17.27 -3.08
C ALA A 105 -5.08 18.79 -3.18
N GLU A 106 -6.05 19.54 -3.69
CA GLU A 106 -6.02 21.01 -3.76
C GLU A 106 -6.11 21.65 -2.38
N SER A 107 -6.71 20.99 -1.40
CA SER A 107 -6.78 21.44 -0.01
C SER A 107 -5.52 21.17 0.82
N ALA A 108 -4.43 20.72 0.20
CA ALA A 108 -3.16 20.51 0.92
C ALA A 108 -2.60 21.84 1.43
N ASP A 109 -2.15 21.88 2.69
CA ASP A 109 -1.57 23.09 3.28
C ASP A 109 -0.35 23.57 2.48
N GLU A 110 -0.15 24.90 2.43
CA GLU A 110 1.03 25.50 1.81
C GLU A 110 2.33 24.88 2.35
N GLY A 111 3.15 24.36 1.44
CA GLY A 111 4.41 23.68 1.76
C GLY A 111 4.32 22.15 1.85
N ASN A 112 3.14 21.54 1.74
CA ASN A 112 2.97 20.09 1.67
C ASN A 112 2.73 19.61 0.23
N ALA A 113 3.47 18.59 -0.19
CA ALA A 113 3.24 17.95 -1.49
C ALA A 113 1.97 17.10 -1.47
N ALA A 114 1.06 17.34 -2.43
CA ALA A 114 -0.14 16.53 -2.61
C ALA A 114 0.09 15.39 -3.62
N PHE A 115 -0.43 14.20 -3.29
CA PHE A 115 -0.38 13.02 -4.15
C PHE A 115 -1.78 12.55 -4.50
N VAL A 116 -2.01 12.26 -5.78
CA VAL A 116 -3.24 11.63 -6.25
C VAL A 116 -2.92 10.24 -6.78
N PHE A 117 -3.47 9.23 -6.10
CA PHE A 117 -3.27 7.82 -6.43
C PHE A 117 -4.47 7.29 -7.19
N GLU A 118 -4.25 6.76 -8.39
CA GLU A 118 -5.19 5.80 -8.98
C GLU A 118 -4.81 4.41 -8.51
N MET A 119 -5.77 3.70 -7.93
CA MET A 119 -5.51 2.42 -7.26
C MET A 119 -6.37 1.33 -7.87
N GLN A 120 -5.70 0.24 -8.28
CA GLN A 120 -6.37 -1.00 -8.63
C GLN A 120 -6.44 -1.90 -7.40
N MET A 121 -7.63 -2.37 -7.06
CA MET A 121 -7.79 -3.34 -5.97
C MET A 121 -7.18 -4.69 -6.35
N GLY A 122 -6.35 -5.22 -5.45
CA GLY A 122 -5.79 -6.55 -5.57
C GLY A 122 -6.74 -7.63 -5.03
N MET A 123 -6.33 -8.89 -5.16
CA MET A 123 -7.09 -10.03 -4.62
C MET A 123 -7.04 -10.13 -3.09
N VAL A 124 -5.96 -9.64 -2.47
CA VAL A 124 -5.66 -9.78 -1.03
C VAL A 124 -6.15 -8.58 -0.23
N ASP A 125 -5.70 -7.37 -0.58
CA ASP A 125 -6.16 -6.13 0.04
C ASP A 125 -7.37 -5.57 -0.70
N ARG A 126 -8.57 -5.84 -0.17
CA ARG A 126 -9.84 -5.32 -0.70
C ARG A 126 -10.38 -4.23 0.20
N GLY A 127 -10.80 -3.12 -0.40
CA GLY A 127 -11.54 -2.09 0.32
C GLY A 127 -13.03 -2.43 0.41
N ALA A 128 -13.68 -1.87 1.42
CA ALA A 128 -15.13 -1.95 1.60
C ALA A 128 -15.77 -0.62 1.16
N ASP A 129 -16.84 -0.71 0.38
CA ASP A 129 -17.72 0.45 0.14
C ASP A 129 -18.48 0.74 1.44
N ILE A 130 -18.18 1.90 2.05
CA ILE A 130 -18.82 2.34 3.29
C ILE A 130 -19.80 3.50 3.04
N SER A 131 -20.14 3.80 1.79
CA SER A 131 -21.11 4.83 1.42
C SER A 131 -22.44 4.74 2.21
N PRO A 132 -23.00 3.54 2.52
CA PRO A 132 -24.23 3.44 3.31
C PRO A 132 -24.10 3.94 4.75
N PHE A 133 -22.89 4.00 5.30
CA PHE A 133 -22.61 4.37 6.70
C PHE A 133 -21.82 5.69 6.82
N SER A 134 -21.35 6.24 5.70
CA SER A 134 -20.54 7.46 5.67
C SER A 134 -21.38 8.69 5.98
N GLN A 135 -20.79 9.67 6.67
CA GLN A 135 -21.36 11.02 6.83
C GLN A 135 -21.39 11.78 5.49
N TYR A 136 -20.61 11.33 4.50
CA TYR A 136 -20.54 11.90 3.15
C TYR A 136 -20.85 10.85 2.07
N PRO A 137 -22.08 10.31 1.98
CA PRO A 137 -22.42 9.22 1.04
C PRO A 137 -22.15 9.55 -0.43
N ARG A 138 -22.14 10.84 -0.76
CA ARG A 138 -21.89 11.35 -2.12
C ARG A 138 -20.44 11.19 -2.57
N GLU A 139 -19.51 11.06 -1.63
CA GLU A 139 -18.09 10.85 -1.93
C GLU A 139 -17.81 9.43 -2.45
N LYS A 140 -18.74 8.48 -2.28
CA LYS A 140 -18.55 7.09 -2.73
C LYS A 140 -17.22 6.50 -2.27
N GLN A 141 -17.02 6.62 -0.96
CA GLN A 141 -15.79 6.26 -0.26
C GLN A 141 -15.65 4.74 -0.17
N LEU A 142 -14.47 4.27 -0.54
CA LEU A 142 -14.01 2.91 -0.38
C LEU A 142 -12.84 2.89 0.60
N VAL A 143 -13.00 2.15 1.71
CA VAL A 143 -12.01 2.14 2.80
C VAL A 143 -11.29 0.82 2.84
N PHE A 144 -9.97 0.88 2.83
CA PHE A 144 -9.12 -0.28 3.08
C PHE A 144 -8.74 -0.38 4.55
N ALA A 145 -8.56 -1.61 5.03
CA ALA A 145 -8.13 -1.89 6.38
C ALA A 145 -6.73 -1.30 6.66
N PRO A 146 -6.35 -1.10 7.93
CA PRO A 146 -5.00 -0.71 8.29
C PRO A 146 -4.00 -1.74 7.77
N LEU A 147 -2.76 -1.30 7.52
CA LEU A 147 -1.66 -2.10 6.96
C LEU A 147 -1.87 -2.56 5.52
N THR A 148 -2.69 -1.84 4.74
CA THR A 148 -2.85 -2.11 3.31
C THR A 148 -1.49 -1.95 2.61
N GLY A 149 -1.07 -3.00 1.91
CA GLY A 149 0.13 -2.97 1.08
C GLY A 149 -0.19 -2.34 -0.27
N MET A 150 0.69 -1.45 -0.74
CA MET A 150 0.55 -0.79 -2.03
C MET A 150 1.79 -1.02 -2.87
N GLU A 151 1.58 -1.43 -4.12
CA GLU A 151 2.60 -1.49 -5.16
C GLU A 151 2.35 -0.38 -6.19
N VAL A 152 3.43 0.27 -6.62
CA VAL A 152 3.43 1.21 -7.73
C VAL A 152 3.56 0.40 -9.03
N VAL A 153 2.46 0.31 -9.78
CA VAL A 153 2.35 -0.49 -11.02
C VAL A 153 2.63 0.35 -12.29
N GLY A 154 2.77 1.68 -12.16
CA GLY A 154 2.91 2.61 -13.30
C GLY A 154 4.06 3.61 -13.16
N VAL A 155 4.21 4.48 -14.17
CA VAL A 155 5.17 5.59 -14.16
C VAL A 155 4.50 6.82 -13.53
N PRO A 156 5.03 7.37 -12.43
CA PRO A 156 4.53 8.61 -11.84
C PRO A 156 4.60 9.77 -12.84
N ARG A 157 3.56 10.60 -12.89
CA ARG A 157 3.51 11.83 -13.69
C ARG A 157 3.37 13.03 -12.75
N VAL A 158 3.97 14.15 -13.11
CA VAL A 158 3.82 15.41 -12.36
C VAL A 158 2.87 16.31 -13.13
N LYS A 159 1.82 16.81 -12.46
CA LYS A 159 0.84 17.72 -13.03
C LYS A 159 0.62 18.90 -12.09
N GLY A 160 1.15 20.06 -12.48
CA GLY A 160 1.19 21.24 -11.59
C GLY A 160 2.00 20.95 -10.34
N GLU A 161 1.42 21.20 -9.17
CA GLU A 161 2.02 20.92 -7.86
C GLU A 161 1.74 19.50 -7.34
N SER A 162 0.96 18.71 -8.08
CA SER A 162 0.54 17.36 -7.69
C SER A 162 1.30 16.28 -8.45
N VAL A 163 1.62 15.17 -7.77
CA VAL A 163 2.13 13.95 -8.40
C VAL A 163 0.97 12.98 -8.62
N GLU A 164 0.69 12.65 -9.87
CA GLU A 164 -0.33 11.70 -10.31
C GLU A 164 0.29 10.33 -10.59
N LEU A 165 -0.19 9.30 -9.90
CA LEU A 165 0.17 7.89 -10.13
C LEU A 165 -1.02 7.19 -10.78
N LEU A 166 -1.15 7.35 -12.10
CA LEU A 166 -2.26 6.79 -12.88
C LEU A 166 -1.90 5.42 -13.44
N LEU A 167 -2.90 4.55 -13.55
CA LEU A 167 -2.76 3.26 -14.22
C LEU A 167 -2.64 3.48 -15.74
N PRO A 168 -1.93 2.60 -16.47
CA PRO A 168 -1.76 2.72 -17.92
C PRO A 168 -3.06 2.62 -18.71
#